data_AF-A0AAD9IKM3-F1
#
_entry.id   AF-A0AAD9IKM3-F1
#
_cell.length_a   1.000
_cell.length_b   1.000
_cell.length_c   1.000
_cell.angle_alpha   90.00
_cell.angle_beta   90.00
_cell.angle_gamma   90.00
#
_symmetry.space_group_name_H-M   'P 1'
#
loop_
_entity.id
_entity.type
_entity.pdbx_description
1 polymer ?
#
loop_
_entity_poly.entity_id
_entity_poly.type
_entity_poly.pdbx_seq_one_letter_code
_entity_poly.pdbx_strand_id
1 'polypeptide(L)'
;MVAERATVPVVIIEGHFEDPDWKAAGWTNEYLKLKAGHHAVDVEVRQPGKRQFGNGIKQTMPYKEFLDHMDAGDETLYLTTQEAGWIGAAKKGAAGLPPVVEGPLVHLAAEFPLRPALAGNLIPSTINLWHGCSRAGASSGLHHDAHDNVYALCRGRKRFRLWPPRAIERLYPMGTPAKLWPNGRVVYEGQGAVCADGVDAALRRRADANEELEAAEAACARGEPGAEERLAEAERALDELLEESLRGGWQDDFDDLEEEEEEACLVGPEPTPPSFSRIDFDLPEGEIQRRYPRFEGLASGASCEIRPGQMLFLPTGWWHEVTSLATDASGPAQHVAVNYWFHPPDNLDPSAKGFGRPYSCKLQGTLGAAAGVTDWISRASVLAVMCVLATLTDYYHVSHPRVSVEYLGLEGLQREYGSDRAYIRLKIDADLRSVFTWNTKQVFAYAKTQFETDRNQRNEMVVWSSIVTDKKDAWLRLPSVSQQYPYVFSDQGYGLRGKAFNVTLVWDVQPFVGRIYSGAKSFGPWTISEDYVTLERSKR
;
A
#
# COMPACT_ATOMS: atom_id res chain seq x y z
N MET A 1 11.51 -35.80 5.29
CA MET A 1 11.19 -35.43 3.89
C MET A 1 10.13 -34.35 3.96
N VAL A 2 10.47 -33.10 3.64
CA VAL A 2 9.48 -32.01 3.58
C VAL A 2 8.60 -32.33 2.36
N ALA A 3 7.30 -32.53 2.57
CA ALA A 3 6.38 -32.77 1.47
C ALA A 3 6.33 -31.51 0.60
N GLU A 4 6.84 -31.58 -0.62
CA GLU A 4 6.72 -30.46 -1.55
C GLU A 4 5.25 -30.24 -1.91
N ARG A 5 4.74 -29.02 -1.72
CA ARG A 5 3.33 -28.70 -1.99
C ARG A 5 2.98 -28.76 -3.47
N ALA A 6 3.97 -28.80 -4.36
CA ALA A 6 3.83 -29.19 -5.77
C ALA A 6 3.18 -30.60 -5.95
N THR A 7 3.00 -31.36 -4.87
CA THR A 7 2.31 -32.65 -4.82
C THR A 7 0.93 -32.61 -4.15
N VAL A 8 0.48 -31.46 -3.62
CA VAL A 8 -0.88 -31.32 -3.08
C VAL A 8 -1.87 -31.48 -4.23
N PRO A 9 -2.80 -32.44 -4.14
CA PRO A 9 -3.74 -32.70 -5.23
C PRO A 9 -4.78 -31.59 -5.33
N VAL A 10 -5.29 -31.41 -6.54
CA VAL A 10 -6.56 -30.72 -6.76
C VAL A 10 -7.68 -31.56 -6.16
N VAL A 11 -8.54 -30.95 -5.35
CA VAL A 11 -9.64 -31.65 -4.68
C VAL A 11 -10.99 -31.00 -4.99
N ILE A 12 -11.99 -31.84 -5.22
CA ILE A 12 -13.39 -31.43 -5.25
C ILE A 12 -13.93 -31.55 -3.82
N ILE A 13 -14.57 -30.49 -3.36
CA ILE A 13 -15.21 -30.39 -2.06
C ILE A 13 -16.72 -30.41 -2.31
N GLU A 14 -17.39 -31.41 -1.76
CA GLU A 14 -18.85 -31.52 -1.83
C GLU A 14 -19.50 -30.50 -0.88
N GLY A 15 -20.52 -29.83 -1.35
CA GLY A 15 -21.22 -28.76 -0.64
C GLY A 15 -20.77 -27.34 -1.03
N HIS A 16 -21.35 -26.37 -0.32
CA HIS A 16 -20.96 -24.97 -0.36
C HIS A 16 -20.26 -24.59 0.94
N PHE A 17 -19.77 -23.35 1.04
CA PHE A 17 -19.31 -22.81 2.32
C PHE A 17 -20.43 -22.90 3.36
N GLU A 18 -20.11 -23.47 4.53
CA GLU A 18 -21.03 -23.57 5.67
C GLU A 18 -21.20 -22.24 6.42
N ASP A 19 -20.43 -21.22 6.02
CA ASP A 19 -20.50 -19.87 6.54
C ASP A 19 -21.93 -19.29 6.40
N PRO A 20 -22.55 -18.79 7.49
CA PRO A 20 -23.96 -18.35 7.48
C PRO A 20 -24.25 -17.19 6.54
N ASP A 21 -23.21 -16.43 6.19
CA ASP A 21 -23.32 -15.30 5.27
C ASP A 21 -23.35 -15.74 3.81
N TRP A 22 -22.99 -16.99 3.47
CA TRP A 22 -22.94 -17.48 2.09
C TRP A 22 -24.33 -17.56 1.44
N LYS A 23 -24.65 -16.58 0.60
CA LYS A 23 -25.92 -16.51 -0.16
C LYS A 23 -25.73 -16.60 -1.67
N ALA A 24 -24.48 -16.66 -2.14
CA ALA A 24 -24.15 -16.63 -3.57
C ALA A 24 -24.78 -17.77 -4.39
N ALA A 25 -25.02 -18.93 -3.76
CA ALA A 25 -25.72 -20.05 -4.39
C ALA A 25 -27.17 -19.70 -4.81
N GLY A 26 -27.80 -18.70 -4.16
CA GLY A 26 -29.18 -18.27 -4.43
C GLY A 26 -29.31 -17.04 -5.33
N TRP A 27 -28.22 -16.46 -5.84
CA TRP A 27 -28.26 -15.23 -6.63
C TRP A 27 -28.97 -15.43 -7.98
N THR A 28 -30.01 -14.62 -8.21
CA THR A 28 -30.69 -14.50 -9.51
C THR A 28 -30.22 -13.23 -10.23
N ASN A 29 -30.38 -13.19 -11.56
CA ASN A 29 -30.01 -11.98 -12.32
C ASN A 29 -30.85 -10.78 -11.91
N GLU A 30 -32.15 -10.94 -11.63
CA GLU A 30 -33.00 -9.86 -11.11
C GLU A 30 -32.48 -9.30 -9.78
N TYR A 31 -32.05 -10.19 -8.88
CA TYR A 31 -31.47 -9.79 -7.60
C TYR A 31 -30.15 -9.03 -7.77
N LEU A 32 -29.27 -9.53 -8.64
CA LEU A 32 -27.98 -8.90 -8.93
C LEU A 32 -28.16 -7.53 -9.60
N LYS A 33 -29.14 -7.38 -10.51
CA LYS A 33 -29.53 -6.08 -11.09
C LYS A 33 -29.95 -5.09 -9.99
N LEU A 34 -30.76 -5.53 -9.04
CA LEU A 34 -31.23 -4.69 -7.93
C LEU A 34 -30.08 -4.23 -7.01
N LYS A 35 -29.18 -5.15 -6.65
CA LYS A 35 -28.12 -4.88 -5.67
C LYS A 35 -26.92 -4.13 -6.24
N ALA A 36 -26.44 -4.57 -7.40
CA ALA A 36 -25.18 -4.12 -7.96
C ALA A 36 -25.27 -3.62 -9.40
N GLY A 37 -26.48 -3.61 -10.00
CA GLY A 37 -26.66 -3.32 -11.42
C GLY A 37 -26.24 -1.91 -11.87
N HIS A 38 -26.12 -0.97 -10.93
CA HIS A 38 -25.64 0.39 -11.19
C HIS A 38 -24.11 0.47 -11.33
N HIS A 39 -23.36 -0.52 -10.82
CA HIS A 39 -21.91 -0.52 -10.85
C HIS A 39 -21.41 -0.77 -12.28
N ALA A 40 -20.36 -0.07 -12.70
CA ALA A 40 -19.70 -0.33 -13.97
C ALA A 40 -18.83 -1.59 -13.84
N VAL A 41 -18.81 -2.42 -14.88
CA VAL A 41 -17.98 -3.63 -14.96
C VAL A 41 -17.30 -3.70 -16.31
N ASP A 42 -16.08 -4.22 -16.32
CA ASP A 42 -15.32 -4.52 -17.52
C ASP A 42 -15.60 -5.95 -17.93
N VAL A 43 -16.23 -6.11 -19.10
CA VAL A 43 -16.59 -7.42 -19.66
C VAL A 43 -15.74 -7.71 -20.87
N GLU A 44 -15.24 -8.93 -20.95
CA GLU A 44 -14.45 -9.37 -22.09
C GLU A 44 -15.35 -9.72 -23.27
N VAL A 45 -14.99 -9.24 -24.45
CA VAL A 45 -15.71 -9.48 -25.70
C VAL A 45 -15.01 -10.56 -26.53
N ARG A 46 -15.73 -11.65 -26.82
CA ARG A 46 -15.26 -12.75 -27.65
C ARG A 46 -15.24 -12.36 -29.11
N GLN A 47 -14.11 -12.60 -29.78
CA GLN A 47 -14.03 -12.43 -31.23
C GLN A 47 -14.87 -13.48 -31.97
N PRO A 48 -15.51 -13.13 -33.10
CA PRO A 48 -16.27 -14.07 -33.91
C PRO A 48 -15.43 -15.29 -34.33
N GLY A 49 -15.94 -16.50 -34.07
CA GLY A 49 -15.30 -17.76 -34.50
C GLY A 49 -14.25 -18.34 -33.56
N LYS A 50 -13.93 -17.68 -32.43
CA LYS A 50 -13.04 -18.22 -31.38
C LYS A 50 -13.84 -18.74 -30.19
N ARG A 51 -13.37 -19.83 -29.56
CA ARG A 51 -13.95 -20.40 -28.32
C ARG A 51 -13.35 -19.83 -27.04
N GLN A 52 -12.23 -19.15 -27.15
CA GLN A 52 -11.42 -18.69 -26.03
C GLN A 52 -11.73 -17.24 -25.66
N PHE A 53 -11.82 -16.99 -24.36
CA PHE A 53 -11.67 -15.69 -23.72
C PHE A 53 -10.24 -15.58 -23.16
N GLY A 54 -9.70 -14.36 -23.01
CA GLY A 54 -8.33 -14.07 -22.60
C GLY A 54 -7.50 -13.27 -23.62
N ASN A 55 -8.12 -12.53 -24.54
CA ASN A 55 -7.44 -11.68 -25.53
C ASN A 55 -7.37 -10.19 -25.10
N GLY A 56 -7.92 -9.84 -23.94
CA GLY A 56 -7.80 -8.51 -23.33
C GLY A 56 -8.71 -7.43 -23.93
N ILE A 57 -9.61 -7.78 -24.85
CA ILE A 57 -10.59 -6.82 -25.38
C ILE A 57 -11.74 -6.70 -24.38
N LYS A 58 -11.67 -5.66 -23.55
CA LYS A 58 -12.68 -5.35 -22.53
C LYS A 58 -13.60 -4.22 -23.03
N GLN A 59 -14.86 -4.29 -22.63
CA GLN A 59 -15.84 -3.22 -22.78
C GLN A 59 -16.44 -2.92 -21.41
N THR A 60 -16.37 -1.66 -20.99
CA THR A 60 -17.01 -1.22 -19.75
C THR A 60 -18.51 -1.00 -19.98
N MET A 61 -19.35 -1.56 -19.12
CA MET A 61 -20.80 -1.34 -19.14
C MET A 61 -21.41 -1.44 -17.73
N PRO A 62 -22.58 -0.84 -17.47
CA PRO A 62 -23.30 -1.07 -16.23
C PRO A 62 -23.62 -2.57 -16.04
N TYR A 63 -23.45 -3.10 -14.83
CA TYR A 63 -23.66 -4.52 -14.57
C TYR A 63 -25.08 -4.98 -14.89
N LYS A 64 -26.08 -4.10 -14.75
CA LYS A 64 -27.46 -4.40 -15.18
C LYS A 64 -27.57 -4.70 -16.68
N GLU A 65 -26.84 -3.96 -17.51
CA GLU A 65 -26.84 -4.11 -18.96
C GLU A 65 -26.19 -5.43 -19.34
N PHE A 66 -25.04 -5.75 -18.75
CA PHE A 66 -24.42 -7.06 -18.89
C PHE A 66 -25.39 -8.20 -18.52
N LEU A 67 -26.12 -8.07 -17.41
CA LEU A 67 -27.10 -9.09 -17.01
C LEU A 67 -28.29 -9.19 -17.99
N ASP A 68 -28.70 -8.09 -18.63
CA ASP A 68 -29.70 -8.12 -19.70
C ASP A 68 -29.18 -8.92 -20.92
N HIS A 69 -27.91 -8.77 -21.29
CA HIS A 69 -27.26 -9.60 -22.32
C HIS A 69 -27.25 -11.09 -21.94
N MET A 70 -26.93 -11.40 -20.67
CA MET A 70 -26.95 -12.78 -20.18
C MET A 70 -28.36 -13.39 -20.22
N ASP A 71 -29.38 -12.62 -19.88
CA ASP A 71 -30.79 -13.04 -19.97
C ASP A 71 -31.23 -13.25 -21.42
N ALA A 72 -30.71 -12.45 -22.35
CA ALA A 72 -30.89 -12.63 -23.79
C ALA A 72 -30.09 -13.83 -24.37
N GLY A 73 -29.19 -14.42 -23.59
CA GLY A 73 -28.37 -15.56 -23.99
C GLY A 73 -27.16 -15.19 -24.84
N ASP A 74 -26.65 -13.97 -24.72
CA ASP A 74 -25.49 -13.49 -25.45
C ASP A 74 -24.20 -14.23 -25.03
N GLU A 75 -23.65 -15.05 -25.93
CA GLU A 75 -22.42 -15.80 -25.66
C GLU A 75 -21.13 -15.02 -25.99
N THR A 76 -21.24 -13.76 -26.44
CA THR A 76 -20.08 -12.96 -26.84
C THR A 76 -19.44 -12.21 -25.67
N LEU A 77 -20.12 -12.13 -24.53
CA LEU A 77 -19.64 -11.40 -23.36
C LEU A 77 -19.28 -12.36 -22.22
N TYR A 78 -18.19 -12.04 -21.50
CA TYR A 78 -17.78 -12.75 -20.30
C TYR A 78 -17.28 -11.80 -19.24
N LEU A 79 -17.88 -11.84 -18.05
CA LEU A 79 -17.39 -11.13 -16.88
C LEU A 79 -16.20 -11.90 -16.30
N THR A 80 -15.04 -11.25 -16.32
CA THR A 80 -13.77 -11.73 -15.79
C THR A 80 -13.39 -10.97 -14.52
N THR A 81 -12.15 -11.16 -14.03
CA THR A 81 -11.60 -10.39 -12.91
C THR A 81 -11.72 -8.89 -13.18
N GLN A 82 -12.12 -8.15 -12.16
CA GLN A 82 -12.15 -6.68 -12.22
C GLN A 82 -10.84 -6.14 -11.65
N GLU A 83 -10.29 -5.11 -12.26
CA GLU A 83 -9.09 -4.46 -11.76
C GLU A 83 -9.45 -3.49 -10.64
N ALA A 84 -8.69 -3.53 -9.56
CA ALA A 84 -8.80 -2.53 -8.51
C ALA A 84 -8.18 -1.23 -9.03
N GLY A 85 -8.87 -0.11 -8.85
CA GLY A 85 -8.25 1.21 -9.05
C GLY A 85 -7.07 1.40 -8.10
N TRP A 86 -5.95 1.88 -8.63
CA TRP A 86 -4.82 2.34 -7.83
C TRP A 86 -5.08 3.80 -7.43
N ILE A 87 -4.86 4.14 -6.15
CA ILE A 87 -4.78 5.54 -5.70
C ILE A 87 -3.44 5.67 -4.96
N GLY A 88 -2.42 6.14 -5.68
CA GLY A 88 -1.01 6.12 -5.22
C GLY A 88 -0.46 4.70 -5.08
N ALA A 89 0.48 4.49 -4.16
CA ALA A 89 1.20 3.21 -3.96
C ALA A 89 0.42 2.09 -3.22
N ALA A 90 -0.89 2.24 -2.98
CA ALA A 90 -1.69 1.27 -2.24
C ALA A 90 -3.02 0.94 -2.93
N LYS A 91 -3.29 -0.35 -3.05
CA LYS A 91 -4.63 -0.87 -3.38
C LYS A 91 -5.60 -0.48 -2.25
N LYS A 92 -6.52 0.45 -2.50
CA LYS A 92 -7.65 0.74 -1.60
C LYS A 92 -8.88 0.02 -2.14
N GLY A 93 -9.48 -0.86 -1.35
CA GLY A 93 -10.76 -1.45 -1.72
C GLY A 93 -11.83 -0.35 -1.82
N ALA A 94 -12.77 -0.52 -2.75
CA ALA A 94 -13.87 0.43 -2.89
C ALA A 94 -14.70 0.50 -1.60
N ALA A 95 -15.19 1.70 -1.27
CA ALA A 95 -16.08 1.93 -0.12
C ALA A 95 -15.54 1.51 1.27
N GLY A 96 -14.22 1.56 1.49
CA GLY A 96 -13.62 1.26 2.80
C GLY A 96 -13.55 -0.24 3.12
N LEU A 97 -13.79 -1.10 2.13
CA LEU A 97 -13.57 -2.55 2.23
C LEU A 97 -12.09 -2.90 2.04
N PRO A 98 -11.64 -4.08 2.49
CA PRO A 98 -10.32 -4.59 2.15
C PRO A 98 -10.17 -4.66 0.61
N PRO A 99 -8.96 -4.46 0.06
CA PRO A 99 -8.67 -4.48 -1.39
C PRO A 99 -8.76 -5.87 -2.05
N VAL A 100 -9.53 -6.75 -1.42
CA VAL A 100 -9.74 -8.15 -1.79
C VAL A 100 -11.05 -8.29 -2.56
N VAL A 101 -12.02 -7.38 -2.38
CA VAL A 101 -13.33 -7.43 -3.05
C VAL A 101 -13.42 -6.27 -4.03
N GLU A 102 -13.67 -6.60 -5.29
CA GLU A 102 -13.89 -5.62 -6.36
C GLU A 102 -15.35 -5.59 -6.83
N GLY A 103 -15.66 -4.65 -7.71
CA GLY A 103 -16.93 -4.61 -8.42
C GLY A 103 -17.27 -5.94 -9.10
N PRO A 104 -18.55 -6.31 -9.28
CA PRO A 104 -19.73 -5.78 -8.60
C PRO A 104 -19.90 -6.33 -7.16
N LEU A 105 -19.01 -7.21 -6.69
CA LEU A 105 -19.12 -7.92 -5.41
C LEU A 105 -19.07 -7.01 -4.18
N VAL A 106 -18.50 -5.81 -4.28
CA VAL A 106 -18.49 -4.81 -3.18
C VAL A 106 -19.90 -4.49 -2.66
N HIS A 107 -20.91 -4.53 -3.53
CA HIS A 107 -22.32 -4.31 -3.17
C HIS A 107 -23.00 -5.53 -2.54
N LEU A 108 -22.30 -6.67 -2.53
CA LEU A 108 -22.74 -7.97 -2.03
C LEU A 108 -21.83 -8.47 -0.89
N ALA A 109 -20.94 -7.64 -0.35
CA ALA A 109 -19.90 -8.04 0.61
C ALA A 109 -20.45 -8.64 1.93
N ALA A 110 -21.73 -8.42 2.25
CA ALA A 110 -22.41 -9.03 3.39
C ALA A 110 -23.09 -10.38 3.06
N GLU A 111 -22.88 -10.93 1.86
CA GLU A 111 -23.52 -12.14 1.33
C GLU A 111 -22.54 -13.25 0.97
N PHE A 112 -21.29 -13.08 1.38
CA PHE A 112 -20.25 -14.10 1.34
C PHE A 112 -19.16 -13.75 2.37
N PRO A 113 -18.50 -14.74 2.97
CA PRO A 113 -17.44 -14.48 3.94
C PRO A 113 -16.20 -13.93 3.25
N LEU A 114 -15.65 -12.79 3.69
CA LEU A 114 -14.39 -12.26 3.17
C LEU A 114 -13.22 -13.25 3.33
N ARG A 115 -13.28 -14.08 4.37
CA ARG A 115 -12.40 -15.24 4.56
C ARG A 115 -13.27 -16.43 5.01
N PRO A 116 -13.60 -17.37 4.11
CA PRO A 116 -14.41 -18.52 4.47
C PRO A 116 -13.79 -19.35 5.58
N ALA A 117 -14.61 -19.93 6.47
CA ALA A 117 -14.11 -20.78 7.56
C ALA A 117 -13.25 -21.95 7.04
N LEU A 118 -13.61 -22.50 5.88
CA LEU A 118 -12.86 -23.54 5.17
C LEU A 118 -11.40 -23.15 4.88
N ALA A 119 -11.13 -21.86 4.66
CA ALA A 119 -9.79 -21.36 4.36
C ALA A 119 -8.87 -21.27 5.60
N GLY A 120 -9.43 -21.41 6.81
CA GLY A 120 -8.66 -21.34 8.05
C GLY A 120 -7.83 -20.05 8.17
N ASN A 121 -6.52 -20.20 8.21
CA ASN A 121 -5.57 -19.07 8.35
C ASN A 121 -4.99 -18.59 7.02
N LEU A 122 -5.49 -19.06 5.87
CA LEU A 122 -5.12 -18.52 4.57
C LEU A 122 -5.58 -17.07 4.44
N ILE A 123 -4.79 -16.26 3.72
CA ILE A 123 -5.06 -14.83 3.53
C ILE A 123 -5.61 -14.62 2.13
N PRO A 124 -6.86 -14.13 2.01
CA PRO A 124 -7.42 -13.74 0.73
C PRO A 124 -6.56 -12.67 0.04
N SER A 125 -6.23 -12.91 -1.22
CA SER A 125 -5.63 -11.95 -2.15
C SER A 125 -6.73 -11.20 -2.91
N THR A 126 -7.62 -11.93 -3.59
CA THR A 126 -8.81 -11.37 -4.24
C THR A 126 -9.99 -12.35 -4.23
N ILE A 127 -11.20 -11.81 -4.34
CA ILE A 127 -12.45 -12.55 -4.51
C ILE A 127 -13.06 -12.08 -5.83
N ASN A 128 -13.25 -13.00 -6.78
CA ASN A 128 -13.70 -12.65 -8.11
C ASN A 128 -15.04 -13.30 -8.45
N LEU A 129 -15.84 -12.59 -9.23
CA LEU A 129 -17.08 -13.07 -9.82
C LEU A 129 -16.86 -13.40 -11.30
N TRP A 130 -17.25 -14.60 -11.68
CA TRP A 130 -17.22 -15.06 -13.07
C TRP A 130 -18.64 -15.28 -13.55
N HIS A 131 -19.05 -14.61 -14.63
CA HIS A 131 -20.39 -14.74 -15.19
C HIS A 131 -20.30 -14.76 -16.71
N GLY A 132 -20.87 -15.76 -17.36
CA GLY A 132 -20.97 -15.80 -18.82
C GLY A 132 -22.11 -16.67 -19.31
N CYS A 133 -22.28 -16.68 -20.63
CA CYS A 133 -23.20 -17.54 -21.34
C CYS A 133 -22.42 -18.39 -22.36
N SER A 134 -22.57 -19.72 -22.32
CA SER A 134 -21.98 -20.59 -23.34
C SER A 134 -22.63 -21.97 -23.37
N ARG A 135 -23.25 -22.31 -24.51
CA ARG A 135 -23.77 -23.66 -24.76
C ARG A 135 -22.69 -24.64 -25.19
N ALA A 136 -21.79 -24.20 -26.08
CA ALA A 136 -20.73 -25.05 -26.64
C ALA A 136 -19.48 -25.16 -25.75
N GLY A 137 -19.42 -24.38 -24.67
CA GLY A 137 -18.26 -24.29 -23.79
C GLY A 137 -17.36 -23.11 -24.15
N ALA A 138 -17.02 -22.30 -23.16
CA ALA A 138 -16.06 -21.21 -23.27
C ALA A 138 -14.78 -21.56 -22.50
N SER A 139 -13.63 -21.53 -23.18
CA SER A 139 -12.33 -21.88 -22.56
C SER A 139 -11.60 -20.64 -22.05
N SER A 140 -10.95 -20.79 -20.90
CA SER A 140 -9.98 -19.82 -20.36
C SER A 140 -8.61 -19.89 -21.07
N GLY A 141 -8.35 -20.92 -21.88
CA GLY A 141 -7.00 -21.30 -22.27
C GLY A 141 -6.22 -21.96 -21.13
N LEU A 142 -5.16 -22.69 -21.49
CA LEU A 142 -4.30 -23.38 -20.53
C LEU A 142 -3.32 -22.40 -19.89
N HIS A 143 -3.34 -22.28 -18.57
CA HIS A 143 -2.46 -21.40 -17.80
C HIS A 143 -2.26 -21.94 -16.38
N HIS A 144 -1.50 -21.24 -15.55
CA HIS A 144 -1.49 -21.45 -14.11
C HIS A 144 -1.51 -20.12 -13.36
N ASP A 145 -1.95 -20.17 -12.11
CA ASP A 145 -2.01 -19.00 -11.23
C ASP A 145 -0.90 -19.02 -10.19
N ALA A 146 -0.52 -17.84 -9.73
CA ALA A 146 0.39 -17.64 -8.61
C ALA A 146 -0.33 -17.66 -7.23
N HIS A 147 -1.58 -18.13 -7.21
CA HIS A 147 -2.47 -18.13 -6.04
C HIS A 147 -3.07 -19.51 -5.78
N ASP A 148 -3.40 -19.77 -4.53
CA ASP A 148 -4.29 -20.87 -4.19
C ASP A 148 -5.72 -20.45 -4.50
N ASN A 149 -6.45 -21.28 -5.22
CA ASN A 149 -7.76 -20.92 -5.74
C ASN A 149 -8.84 -21.86 -5.17
N VAL A 150 -9.85 -21.30 -4.52
CA VAL A 150 -11.09 -22.02 -4.17
C VAL A 150 -12.20 -21.54 -5.08
N TYR A 151 -12.62 -22.39 -6.00
CA TYR A 151 -13.64 -22.11 -7.01
C TYR A 151 -15.00 -22.62 -6.53
N ALA A 152 -15.95 -21.74 -6.23
CA ALA A 152 -17.29 -22.10 -5.79
C ALA A 152 -18.31 -21.86 -6.91
N LEU A 153 -18.88 -22.94 -7.44
CA LEU A 153 -19.82 -22.87 -8.55
C LEU A 153 -21.24 -22.59 -8.05
N CYS A 154 -21.84 -21.51 -8.56
CA CYS A 154 -23.20 -21.08 -8.21
C CYS A 154 -24.21 -21.56 -9.27
N ARG A 155 -23.88 -21.45 -10.56
CA ARG A 155 -24.73 -21.85 -11.69
C ARG A 155 -23.89 -22.44 -12.83
N GLY A 156 -24.47 -23.33 -13.63
CA GLY A 156 -23.79 -23.93 -14.80
C GLY A 156 -22.97 -25.17 -14.45
N ARG A 157 -21.92 -25.42 -15.22
CA ARG A 157 -20.90 -26.47 -14.99
C ARG A 157 -19.53 -25.93 -15.39
N LYS A 158 -18.49 -26.40 -14.73
CA LYS A 158 -17.10 -26.07 -15.09
C LYS A 158 -16.31 -27.36 -15.22
N ARG A 159 -15.66 -27.55 -16.37
CA ARG A 159 -14.76 -28.66 -16.64
C ARG A 159 -13.32 -28.16 -16.59
N PHE A 160 -12.47 -28.86 -15.87
CA PHE A 160 -11.07 -28.54 -15.72
C PHE A 160 -10.22 -29.63 -16.40
N ARG A 161 -9.23 -29.22 -17.19
CA ARG A 161 -8.07 -30.05 -17.54
C ARG A 161 -6.90 -29.60 -16.70
N LEU A 162 -6.15 -30.53 -16.10
CA LEU A 162 -5.23 -30.26 -14.99
C LEU A 162 -3.87 -30.95 -15.19
N TRP A 163 -2.79 -30.22 -14.93
CA TRP A 163 -1.43 -30.75 -14.86
C TRP A 163 -0.69 -30.19 -13.64
N PRO A 164 0.23 -30.96 -13.03
CA PRO A 164 0.99 -30.49 -11.88
C PRO A 164 1.98 -29.38 -12.27
N PRO A 165 2.41 -28.52 -11.32
CA PRO A 165 3.37 -27.44 -11.59
C PRO A 165 4.67 -27.91 -12.27
N ARG A 166 5.12 -29.12 -11.93
CA ARG A 166 6.32 -29.75 -12.49
C ARG A 166 6.24 -30.03 -14.00
N ALA A 167 5.05 -29.99 -14.59
CA ALA A 167 4.87 -30.16 -16.04
C ALA A 167 5.24 -28.90 -16.85
N ILE A 168 5.65 -27.80 -16.21
CA ILE A 168 5.95 -26.50 -16.84
C ILE A 168 6.81 -26.58 -18.10
N GLU A 169 7.87 -27.40 -18.11
CA GLU A 169 8.76 -27.53 -19.27
C GLU A 169 8.09 -28.20 -20.49
N ARG A 170 7.02 -28.96 -20.26
CA ARG A 170 6.25 -29.71 -21.27
C ARG A 170 5.01 -28.96 -21.74
N LEU A 171 4.62 -27.90 -21.02
CA LEU A 171 3.42 -27.10 -21.27
C LEU A 171 3.72 -25.73 -21.91
N TYR A 172 4.97 -25.45 -22.26
CA TYR A 172 5.39 -24.33 -23.10
C TYR A 172 4.78 -22.97 -22.68
N PRO A 173 5.10 -22.46 -21.47
CA PRO A 173 4.66 -21.14 -21.03
C PRO A 173 5.07 -20.04 -22.01
N MET A 174 4.27 -18.98 -22.10
CA MET A 174 4.55 -17.78 -22.88
C MET A 174 5.86 -17.12 -22.40
N GLY A 175 6.02 -16.97 -21.09
CA GLY A 175 7.24 -16.43 -20.47
C GLY A 175 8.31 -17.50 -20.21
N THR A 176 9.51 -17.03 -19.89
CA THR A 176 10.63 -17.88 -19.44
C THR A 176 10.58 -18.06 -17.91
N PRO A 177 10.36 -19.28 -17.39
CA PRO A 177 10.37 -19.50 -15.94
C PRO A 177 11.77 -19.28 -15.36
N ALA A 178 11.89 -18.38 -14.39
CA ALA A 178 13.15 -18.07 -13.69
C ALA A 178 13.31 -18.88 -12.39
N LYS A 179 12.21 -19.13 -11.66
CA LYS A 179 12.22 -19.87 -10.40
C LYS A 179 10.91 -20.62 -10.16
N LEU A 180 11.01 -21.85 -9.65
CA LEU A 180 9.87 -22.61 -9.12
C LEU A 180 10.07 -22.83 -7.62
N TRP A 181 9.17 -22.27 -6.81
CA TRP A 181 9.18 -22.44 -5.36
C TRP A 181 8.59 -23.81 -4.95
N PRO A 182 9.00 -24.38 -3.81
CA PRO A 182 8.49 -25.68 -3.33
C PRO A 182 6.97 -25.73 -3.12
N ASN A 183 6.33 -24.56 -2.95
CA ASN A 183 4.89 -24.45 -2.79
C ASN A 183 4.11 -24.44 -4.13
N GLY A 184 4.81 -24.54 -5.27
CA GLY A 184 4.23 -24.55 -6.62
C GLY A 184 4.32 -23.20 -7.34
N ARG A 185 4.63 -22.10 -6.65
CA ARG A 185 4.69 -20.76 -7.27
C ARG A 185 5.82 -20.68 -8.30
N VAL A 186 5.48 -20.26 -9.51
CA VAL A 186 6.43 -19.95 -10.58
C VAL A 186 6.68 -18.44 -10.62
N VAL A 187 7.95 -18.07 -10.78
CA VAL A 187 8.38 -16.68 -11.05
C VAL A 187 9.01 -16.67 -12.43
N TYR A 188 8.58 -15.74 -13.27
CA TYR A 188 9.07 -15.54 -14.63
C TYR A 188 10.14 -14.44 -14.68
N GLU A 189 10.98 -14.49 -15.72
CA GLU A 189 11.92 -13.40 -16.01
C GLU A 189 11.19 -12.05 -16.12
N GLY A 190 11.78 -11.00 -15.54
CA GLY A 190 11.19 -9.66 -15.51
C GLY A 190 10.21 -9.38 -14.35
N GLN A 191 9.82 -10.38 -13.56
CA GLN A 191 8.91 -10.19 -12.41
C GLN A 191 9.60 -9.76 -11.10
N GLY A 192 10.92 -9.54 -11.13
CA GLY A 192 11.68 -9.18 -9.94
C GLY A 192 11.85 -10.32 -8.94
N ALA A 193 12.26 -9.98 -7.72
CA ALA A 193 12.51 -10.94 -6.65
C ALA A 193 11.24 -11.14 -5.81
N VAL A 194 10.41 -12.12 -6.18
CA VAL A 194 9.16 -12.43 -5.46
C VAL A 194 9.32 -13.69 -4.61
N CYS A 195 8.93 -13.61 -3.33
CA CYS A 195 8.96 -14.70 -2.37
C CYS A 195 7.91 -15.79 -2.70
N ALA A 196 8.03 -16.94 -2.04
CA ALA A 196 7.14 -18.08 -2.24
C ALA A 196 5.67 -17.73 -1.93
N ASP A 197 5.43 -16.85 -0.96
CA ASP A 197 4.13 -16.33 -0.53
C ASP A 197 3.57 -15.20 -1.41
N GLY A 198 4.35 -14.78 -2.41
CA GLY A 198 4.00 -13.70 -3.33
C GLY A 198 4.36 -12.30 -2.85
N VAL A 199 4.97 -12.15 -1.67
CA VAL A 199 5.46 -10.85 -1.19
C VAL A 199 6.73 -10.48 -1.96
N ASP A 200 6.91 -9.21 -2.29
CA ASP A 200 8.17 -8.70 -2.83
C ASP A 200 9.31 -8.91 -1.82
N ALA A 201 10.48 -9.38 -2.29
CA ALA A 201 11.57 -9.75 -1.39
C ALA A 201 12.22 -8.55 -0.69
N ALA A 202 12.18 -7.35 -1.28
CA ALA A 202 12.64 -6.14 -0.60
C ALA A 202 11.64 -5.71 0.47
N LEU A 203 10.34 -5.75 0.16
CA LEU A 203 9.28 -5.51 1.15
C LEU A 203 9.36 -6.50 2.32
N ARG A 204 9.62 -7.78 2.02
CA ARG A 204 9.82 -8.83 3.03
C ARG A 204 11.02 -8.54 3.92
N ARG A 205 12.18 -8.21 3.32
CA ARG A 205 13.39 -7.83 4.07
C ARG A 205 13.15 -6.66 5.02
N ARG A 206 12.43 -5.62 4.55
CA ARG A 206 12.07 -4.47 5.39
C ARG A 206 11.13 -4.85 6.53
N ALA A 207 10.15 -5.72 6.27
CA ALA A 207 9.24 -6.22 7.29
C ALA A 207 9.96 -7.05 8.36
N ASP A 208 10.84 -7.95 7.94
CA ASP A 208 11.64 -8.79 8.84
C ASP A 208 12.61 -7.93 9.67
N ALA A 209 13.21 -6.88 9.08
CA ALA A 209 14.06 -5.92 9.80
C ALA A 209 13.29 -5.10 10.84
N ASN A 210 12.08 -4.61 10.50
CA ASN A 210 11.21 -3.93 11.46
C ASN A 210 10.81 -4.84 12.63
N GLU A 211 10.52 -6.12 12.36
CA GLU A 211 10.19 -7.08 13.41
C GLU A 211 11.38 -7.33 14.35
N GLU A 212 12.59 -7.44 13.80
CA GLU A 212 13.80 -7.58 14.60
C GLU A 212 14.06 -6.34 15.45
N LEU A 213 13.81 -5.15 14.92
CA LEU A 213 13.88 -3.90 15.66
C LEU A 213 12.91 -3.88 16.85
N GLU A 214 11.62 -4.17 16.62
CA GLU A 214 10.62 -4.27 17.70
C GLU A 214 11.01 -5.32 18.76
N ALA A 215 11.54 -6.47 18.34
CA ALA A 215 11.98 -7.52 19.23
C ALA A 215 13.21 -7.09 20.06
N ALA A 216 14.14 -6.35 19.46
CA ALA A 216 15.33 -5.81 20.12
C ALA A 216 14.96 -4.70 21.11
N GLU A 217 14.07 -3.77 20.74
CA GLU A 217 13.53 -2.74 21.64
C GLU A 217 12.84 -3.38 22.86
N ALA A 218 12.03 -4.41 22.63
CA ALA A 218 11.37 -5.13 23.70
C ALA A 218 12.38 -5.88 24.61
N ALA A 219 13.49 -6.40 24.06
CA ALA A 219 14.57 -7.01 24.84
C ALA A 219 15.32 -5.97 25.70
N CYS A 220 15.58 -4.78 25.15
CA CYS A 220 16.13 -3.64 25.88
C CYS A 220 15.21 -3.25 27.05
N ALA A 221 13.91 -3.16 26.81
CA ALA A 221 12.92 -2.85 27.84
C ALA A 221 12.88 -3.90 28.97
N ARG A 222 13.23 -5.16 28.67
CA ARG A 222 13.35 -6.25 29.66
C ARG A 222 14.72 -6.32 30.35
N GLY A 223 15.69 -5.51 29.93
CA GLY A 223 17.04 -5.49 30.48
C GLY A 223 17.85 -6.75 30.17
N GLU A 224 17.61 -7.37 29.01
CA GLU A 224 18.34 -8.58 28.60
C GLU A 224 19.82 -8.26 28.28
N PRO A 225 20.79 -9.11 28.68
CA PRO A 225 22.20 -8.90 28.36
C PRO A 225 22.44 -8.89 26.84
N GLY A 226 23.14 -7.88 26.34
CA GLY A 226 23.42 -7.72 24.90
C GLY A 226 22.28 -7.12 24.08
N ALA A 227 21.16 -6.73 24.70
CA ALA A 227 20.03 -6.16 23.99
C ALA A 227 20.34 -4.81 23.33
N GLU A 228 21.16 -3.95 23.96
CA GLU A 228 21.54 -2.65 23.39
C GLU A 228 22.36 -2.79 22.10
N GLU A 229 23.25 -3.78 22.04
CA GLU A 229 24.05 -4.08 20.83
C GLU A 229 23.15 -4.64 19.72
N ARG A 230 22.26 -5.57 20.07
CA ARG A 230 21.25 -6.11 19.15
C ARG A 230 20.33 -5.02 18.58
N LEU A 231 19.92 -4.05 19.41
CA LEU A 231 19.11 -2.91 18.98
C LEU A 231 19.86 -2.03 17.98
N ALA A 232 21.11 -1.67 18.29
CA ALA A 232 21.94 -0.85 17.39
C ALA A 232 22.25 -1.57 16.05
N GLU A 233 22.32 -2.90 16.03
CA GLU A 233 22.42 -3.69 14.81
C GLU A 233 21.11 -3.68 14.00
N ALA A 234 19.97 -3.85 14.67
CA ALA A 234 18.65 -3.82 14.03
C ALA A 234 18.32 -2.45 13.42
N GLU A 235 18.61 -1.35 14.13
CA GLU A 235 18.47 0.02 13.64
C GLU A 235 19.30 0.24 12.37
N ARG A 236 20.57 -0.16 12.39
CA ARG A 236 21.48 -0.02 11.24
C ARG A 236 21.03 -0.84 10.04
N ALA A 237 20.56 -2.06 10.26
CA ALA A 237 20.04 -2.91 9.20
C ALA A 237 18.80 -2.30 8.54
N LEU A 238 17.92 -1.65 9.32
CA LEU A 238 16.76 -0.96 8.79
C LEU A 238 17.16 0.32 8.02
N ASP A 239 18.11 1.10 8.53
CA ASP A 239 18.64 2.29 7.86
C ASP A 239 19.27 1.94 6.51
N GLU A 240 20.05 0.87 6.43
CA GLU A 240 20.63 0.38 5.16
C GLU A 240 19.55 0.03 4.12
N LEU A 241 18.47 -0.63 4.55
CA LEU A 241 17.33 -0.96 3.68
C LEU A 241 16.56 0.28 3.22
N LEU A 242 16.41 1.29 4.09
CA LEU A 242 15.81 2.57 3.73
C LEU A 242 16.68 3.31 2.71
N GLU A 243 18.00 3.34 2.90
CA GLU A 243 18.93 3.92 1.92
C GLU A 243 18.89 3.19 0.57
N GLU A 244 18.84 1.86 0.55
CA GLU A 244 18.69 1.07 -0.69
C GLU A 244 17.40 1.46 -1.42
N SER A 245 16.29 1.61 -0.69
CA SER A 245 15.01 2.07 -1.24
C SER A 245 15.09 3.49 -1.81
N LEU A 246 15.83 4.40 -1.14
CA LEU A 246 16.01 5.79 -1.61
C LEU A 246 16.87 5.89 -2.88
N ARG A 247 17.85 4.98 -3.05
CA ARG A 247 18.69 4.91 -4.26
C ARG A 247 17.94 4.39 -5.49
N GLY A 248 16.81 3.73 -5.30
CA GLY A 248 15.94 3.17 -6.35
C GLY A 248 15.11 4.20 -7.14
N GLY A 249 15.17 5.48 -6.76
CA GLY A 249 14.47 6.57 -7.44
C GLY A 249 13.04 6.78 -6.93
N TRP A 250 12.81 7.95 -6.35
CA TRP A 250 11.48 8.54 -6.32
C TRP A 250 11.16 8.98 -7.75
N GLN A 251 10.42 8.16 -8.49
CA GLN A 251 9.61 8.71 -9.56
C GLN A 251 8.44 9.39 -8.83
N ASP A 252 8.30 10.71 -9.02
CA ASP A 252 7.34 11.57 -8.35
C ASP A 252 5.88 11.09 -8.58
N ASP A 253 5.32 10.31 -7.64
CA ASP A 253 3.89 9.96 -7.57
C ASP A 253 2.99 11.17 -7.20
N PHE A 254 3.43 12.41 -7.46
CA PHE A 254 2.69 13.63 -7.14
C PHE A 254 2.21 14.41 -8.37
N ASP A 255 2.72 14.08 -9.57
CA ASP A 255 2.35 14.79 -10.81
C ASP A 255 1.26 14.06 -11.65
N ASP A 256 0.86 12.83 -11.29
CA ASP A 256 -0.14 12.04 -12.04
C ASP A 256 -1.60 12.22 -11.54
N LEU A 257 -1.87 13.22 -10.69
CA LEU A 257 -3.22 13.43 -10.11
C LEU A 257 -4.09 14.46 -10.85
N GLU A 258 -3.69 14.95 -12.03
CA GLU A 258 -4.48 15.96 -12.78
C GLU A 258 -4.88 15.61 -14.22
N GLU A 259 -4.54 14.43 -14.77
CA GLU A 259 -5.02 14.05 -16.11
C GLU A 259 -5.49 12.60 -16.14
N GLU A 260 -6.78 12.36 -15.87
CA GLU A 260 -7.56 11.27 -16.50
C GLU A 260 -9.06 11.44 -16.18
N GLU A 261 -9.63 12.57 -16.64
CA GLU A 261 -11.06 12.62 -16.99
C GLU A 261 -11.17 12.72 -18.51
N GLU A 262 -11.99 11.83 -19.09
CA GLU A 262 -12.44 11.77 -20.49
C GLU A 262 -11.52 11.08 -21.53
N GLU A 263 -11.65 9.75 -21.67
CA GLU A 263 -12.13 9.13 -22.92
C GLU A 263 -12.46 7.64 -22.70
N ALA A 264 -13.74 7.27 -22.85
CA ALA A 264 -14.13 5.87 -22.99
C ALA A 264 -13.77 5.39 -24.40
N CYS A 265 -12.54 4.90 -24.57
CA CYS A 265 -12.03 4.37 -25.82
C CYS A 265 -11.48 2.96 -25.61
N LEU A 266 -11.85 2.04 -26.51
CA LEU A 266 -11.45 0.63 -26.53
C LEU A 266 -9.96 0.45 -26.19
N VAL A 267 -9.65 -0.13 -25.03
CA VAL A 267 -8.27 -0.50 -24.66
C VAL A 267 -7.81 -1.59 -25.63
N GLY A 268 -6.66 -1.36 -26.27
CA GLY A 268 -6.05 -2.32 -27.22
C GLY A 268 -5.74 -3.67 -26.56
N PRO A 269 -5.42 -4.72 -27.34
CA PRO A 269 -5.22 -6.06 -26.80
C PRO A 269 -4.04 -6.09 -25.82
N GLU A 270 -4.32 -6.43 -24.57
CA GLU A 270 -3.29 -6.68 -23.56
C GLU A 270 -2.40 -7.87 -23.99
N PRO A 271 -1.07 -7.81 -23.73
CA PRO A 271 -0.18 -8.92 -24.03
C PRO A 271 -0.58 -10.15 -23.20
N THR A 272 -0.60 -11.33 -23.84
CA THR A 272 -0.90 -12.58 -23.16
C THR A 272 0.06 -12.80 -21.97
N PRO A 273 -0.45 -13.08 -20.76
CA PRO A 273 0.39 -13.22 -19.58
C PRO A 273 1.42 -14.36 -19.70
N PRO A 274 2.58 -14.25 -19.04
CA PRO A 274 3.66 -15.24 -19.15
C PRO A 274 3.29 -16.65 -18.67
N SER A 275 2.28 -16.76 -17.80
CA SER A 275 1.78 -18.02 -17.23
C SER A 275 0.86 -18.82 -18.16
N PHE A 276 0.43 -18.25 -19.28
CA PHE A 276 -0.36 -18.96 -20.29
C PHE A 276 0.53 -19.89 -21.12
N SER A 277 -0.05 -20.98 -21.61
CA SER A 277 0.60 -21.90 -22.52
C SER A 277 0.53 -21.40 -23.96
N ARG A 278 1.57 -21.66 -24.74
CA ARG A 278 1.55 -21.53 -26.21
C ARG A 278 0.73 -22.61 -26.90
N ILE A 279 0.40 -23.70 -26.21
CA ILE A 279 -0.33 -24.83 -26.80
C ILE A 279 -1.78 -24.41 -27.03
N ASP A 280 -2.19 -24.40 -28.30
CA ASP A 280 -3.58 -24.21 -28.71
C ASP A 280 -4.24 -25.59 -28.86
N PHE A 281 -5.18 -25.90 -27.97
CA PHE A 281 -5.91 -27.16 -27.97
C PHE A 281 -7.05 -27.24 -29.01
N ASP A 282 -7.31 -26.17 -29.75
CA ASP A 282 -8.21 -26.21 -30.91
C ASP A 282 -7.50 -26.79 -32.16
N LEU A 283 -6.18 -26.93 -32.15
CA LEU A 283 -5.41 -27.54 -33.24
C LEU A 283 -5.52 -29.08 -33.22
N PRO A 284 -5.41 -29.75 -34.39
CA PRO A 284 -5.33 -31.21 -34.44
C PRO A 284 -4.14 -31.75 -33.65
N GLU A 285 -4.32 -32.89 -32.96
CA GLU A 285 -3.29 -33.47 -32.08
C GLU A 285 -1.94 -33.71 -32.79
N GLY A 286 -1.97 -34.17 -34.05
CA GLY A 286 -0.75 -34.35 -34.84
C GLY A 286 -0.04 -33.04 -35.20
N GLU A 287 -0.73 -31.91 -35.21
CA GLU A 287 -0.13 -30.58 -35.36
C GLU A 287 0.45 -30.08 -34.03
N ILE A 288 -0.29 -30.25 -32.93
CA ILE A 288 0.20 -29.96 -31.58
C ILE A 288 1.50 -30.72 -31.31
N GLN A 289 1.54 -32.04 -31.56
CA GLN A 289 2.72 -32.85 -31.31
C GLN A 289 3.93 -32.41 -32.16
N ARG A 290 3.70 -31.95 -33.40
CA ARG A 290 4.76 -31.44 -34.27
C ARG A 290 5.32 -30.10 -33.79
N ARG A 291 4.46 -29.19 -33.33
CA ARG A 291 4.86 -27.86 -32.83
C ARG A 291 5.44 -27.93 -31.41
N TYR A 292 4.95 -28.86 -30.59
CA TYR A 292 5.24 -28.99 -29.16
C TYR A 292 5.70 -30.41 -28.80
N PRO A 293 6.87 -30.86 -29.27
CA PRO A 293 7.31 -32.26 -29.15
C PRO A 293 7.54 -32.77 -27.72
N ARG A 294 7.70 -31.86 -26.73
CA ARG A 294 7.82 -32.22 -25.31
C ARG A 294 6.47 -32.42 -24.62
N PHE A 295 5.38 -32.01 -25.27
CA PHE A 295 4.04 -32.26 -24.77
C PHE A 295 3.73 -33.75 -24.94
N GLU A 296 3.29 -34.39 -23.85
CA GLU A 296 3.04 -35.84 -23.80
C GLU A 296 1.60 -36.21 -24.22
N GLY A 297 0.86 -35.25 -24.75
CA GLY A 297 -0.53 -35.42 -25.16
C GLY A 297 -1.54 -35.18 -24.02
N LEU A 298 -2.81 -35.11 -24.38
CA LEU A 298 -3.90 -34.79 -23.44
C LEU A 298 -4.08 -35.85 -22.33
N ALA A 299 -3.70 -37.10 -22.60
CA ALA A 299 -3.78 -38.20 -21.63
C ALA A 299 -2.81 -38.06 -20.45
N SER A 300 -1.80 -37.18 -20.55
CA SER A 300 -0.89 -36.88 -19.45
C SER A 300 -1.51 -36.01 -18.34
N GLY A 301 -2.67 -35.39 -18.62
CA GLY A 301 -3.39 -34.53 -17.68
C GLY A 301 -4.55 -35.24 -17.00
N ALA A 302 -4.93 -34.74 -15.83
CA ALA A 302 -6.18 -35.12 -15.19
C ALA A 302 -7.34 -34.25 -15.71
N SER A 303 -8.57 -34.72 -15.56
CA SER A 303 -9.75 -33.90 -15.84
C SER A 303 -10.82 -34.11 -14.78
N CYS A 304 -11.56 -33.05 -14.47
CA CYS A 304 -12.68 -33.10 -13.55
C CYS A 304 -13.78 -32.12 -13.95
N GLU A 305 -14.99 -32.32 -13.44
CA GLU A 305 -16.13 -31.43 -13.65
C GLU A 305 -16.75 -31.12 -12.30
N ILE A 306 -17.06 -29.84 -12.06
CA ILE A 306 -17.82 -29.40 -10.88
C ILE A 306 -19.20 -28.88 -11.29
N ARG A 307 -20.17 -29.08 -10.40
CA ARG A 307 -21.58 -28.68 -10.54
C ARG A 307 -21.99 -27.74 -9.38
N PRO A 308 -23.14 -27.06 -9.46
CA PRO A 308 -23.64 -26.28 -8.34
C PRO A 308 -23.77 -27.19 -7.11
N GLY A 309 -23.27 -26.72 -5.97
CA GLY A 309 -23.12 -27.54 -4.77
C GLY A 309 -21.75 -28.21 -4.64
N GLN A 310 -20.79 -27.89 -5.51
CA GLN A 310 -19.41 -28.34 -5.40
C GLN A 310 -18.44 -27.17 -5.51
N MET A 311 -17.30 -27.31 -4.83
CA MET A 311 -16.17 -26.39 -4.92
C MET A 311 -14.92 -27.13 -5.40
N LEU A 312 -14.01 -26.42 -6.05
CA LEU A 312 -12.70 -26.94 -6.44
C LEU A 312 -11.61 -26.19 -5.67
N PHE A 313 -10.78 -26.90 -4.92
CA PHE A 313 -9.52 -26.34 -4.44
C PHE A 313 -8.41 -26.67 -5.44
N LEU A 314 -7.84 -25.63 -6.02
CA LEU A 314 -6.79 -25.66 -7.02
C LEU A 314 -5.54 -24.97 -6.44
N PRO A 315 -4.51 -25.75 -6.06
CA PRO A 315 -3.30 -25.19 -5.45
C PRO A 315 -2.50 -24.36 -6.44
N THR A 316 -1.69 -23.45 -5.90
CA THR A 316 -0.79 -22.58 -6.65
C THR A 316 0.09 -23.34 -7.64
N GLY A 317 0.23 -22.80 -8.85
CA GLY A 317 1.08 -23.34 -9.91
C GLY A 317 0.52 -24.54 -10.66
N TRP A 318 -0.66 -25.06 -10.26
CA TRP A 318 -1.32 -26.09 -11.04
C TRP A 318 -1.77 -25.52 -12.38
N TRP A 319 -1.34 -26.19 -13.44
CA TRP A 319 -1.74 -25.88 -14.80
C TRP A 319 -3.17 -26.32 -14.99
N HIS A 320 -3.99 -25.42 -15.48
CA HIS A 320 -5.39 -25.65 -15.65
C HIS A 320 -5.95 -24.94 -16.88
N GLU A 321 -6.93 -25.58 -17.49
CA GLU A 321 -7.80 -24.96 -18.47
C GLU A 321 -9.24 -25.20 -18.04
N VAL A 322 -10.02 -24.13 -18.00
CA VAL A 322 -11.40 -24.16 -17.53
C VAL A 322 -12.34 -23.98 -18.72
N THR A 323 -13.13 -25.00 -19.01
CA THR A 323 -14.26 -24.91 -19.93
C THR A 323 -15.53 -24.64 -19.14
N SER A 324 -16.14 -23.49 -19.38
CA SER A 324 -17.36 -23.04 -18.73
C SER A 324 -18.58 -23.37 -19.56
N LEU A 325 -19.54 -24.07 -18.98
CA LEU A 325 -20.70 -24.62 -19.67
C LEU A 325 -21.99 -24.20 -18.97
N ALA A 326 -23.00 -23.87 -19.76
CA ALA A 326 -24.36 -23.75 -19.29
C ALA A 326 -24.92 -25.07 -18.74
N THR A 327 -25.97 -24.98 -17.92
CA THR A 327 -26.82 -26.14 -17.60
C THR A 327 -27.74 -26.50 -18.77
N ASP A 328 -28.07 -27.78 -18.92
CA ASP A 328 -28.92 -28.31 -20.01
C ASP A 328 -30.42 -27.99 -19.87
N ALA A 329 -30.82 -27.20 -18.86
CA ALA A 329 -32.22 -26.87 -18.60
C ALA A 329 -32.70 -25.71 -19.47
N SER A 330 -34.01 -25.65 -19.72
CA SER A 330 -34.76 -24.78 -20.64
C SER A 330 -34.73 -23.25 -20.35
N GLY A 331 -33.65 -22.73 -19.76
CA GLY A 331 -33.40 -21.32 -19.52
C GLY A 331 -32.19 -20.78 -20.30
N PRO A 332 -31.83 -19.49 -20.13
CA PRO A 332 -30.63 -18.92 -20.75
C PRO A 332 -29.37 -19.66 -20.26
N ALA A 333 -28.45 -19.89 -21.20
CA ALA A 333 -27.35 -20.83 -21.07
C ALA A 333 -26.18 -20.27 -20.24
N GLN A 334 -26.44 -19.93 -18.98
CA GLN A 334 -25.51 -19.16 -18.14
C GLN A 334 -24.71 -20.04 -17.18
N HIS A 335 -23.53 -19.56 -16.80
CA HIS A 335 -22.72 -20.09 -15.70
C HIS A 335 -22.22 -18.95 -14.81
N VAL A 336 -22.24 -19.19 -13.49
CA VAL A 336 -21.80 -18.22 -12.48
C VAL A 336 -20.96 -18.91 -11.42
N ALA A 337 -19.80 -18.34 -11.12
CA ALA A 337 -18.93 -18.83 -10.06
C ALA A 337 -18.33 -17.66 -9.28
N VAL A 338 -18.11 -17.88 -8.00
CA VAL A 338 -17.29 -17.01 -7.15
C VAL A 338 -16.03 -17.78 -6.81
N ASN A 339 -14.87 -17.17 -7.00
CA ASN A 339 -13.62 -17.80 -6.58
C ASN A 339 -12.86 -16.92 -5.59
N TYR A 340 -12.13 -17.58 -4.72
CA TYR A 340 -11.24 -16.96 -3.75
C TYR A 340 -9.81 -17.29 -4.14
N TRP A 341 -9.02 -16.26 -4.45
CA TRP A 341 -7.58 -16.38 -4.53
C TRP A 341 -6.97 -16.07 -3.18
N PHE A 342 -6.08 -16.94 -2.72
CA PHE A 342 -5.32 -16.77 -1.49
C PHE A 342 -3.83 -16.64 -1.82
N HIS A 343 -3.12 -15.89 -0.98
CA HIS A 343 -1.66 -15.93 -1.00
C HIS A 343 -1.18 -17.36 -0.74
N PRO A 344 -0.27 -17.91 -1.56
CA PRO A 344 0.24 -19.26 -1.34
C PRO A 344 0.99 -19.36 -0.01
N PRO A 345 0.70 -20.34 0.86
CA PRO A 345 1.52 -20.69 2.00
C PRO A 345 2.99 -20.91 1.62
N ASP A 346 3.92 -20.31 2.37
CA ASP A 346 5.37 -20.56 2.29
C ASP A 346 5.88 -21.42 3.46
N ASN A 347 5.11 -21.52 4.56
CA ASN A 347 5.42 -22.41 5.66
C ASN A 347 4.89 -23.83 5.36
N LEU A 348 5.78 -24.68 4.85
CA LEU A 348 5.49 -26.06 4.51
C LEU A 348 5.90 -27.07 5.60
N ASP A 349 6.35 -26.60 6.77
CA ASP A 349 6.79 -27.47 7.87
C ASP A 349 5.60 -28.19 8.52
N PRO A 350 5.48 -29.53 8.38
CA PRO A 350 4.40 -30.28 9.01
C PRO A 350 4.48 -30.28 10.55
N SER A 351 5.67 -30.08 11.12
CA SER A 351 5.92 -30.10 12.57
C SER A 351 5.53 -28.80 13.27
N ALA A 352 5.45 -27.69 12.53
CA ALA A 352 5.07 -26.37 13.04
C ALA A 352 3.54 -26.16 13.18
N LYS A 353 2.75 -27.24 13.24
CA LYS A 353 1.27 -27.28 13.10
C LYS A 353 0.73 -26.88 11.71
N GLY A 354 1.53 -27.00 10.65
CA GLY A 354 1.07 -26.87 9.24
C GLY A 354 0.20 -25.63 8.96
N PHE A 355 -0.95 -25.82 8.31
CA PHE A 355 -1.95 -24.78 7.99
C PHE A 355 -2.49 -23.96 9.17
N GLY A 356 -2.13 -24.29 10.42
CA GLY A 356 -2.34 -23.42 11.58
C GLY A 356 -1.48 -22.14 11.53
N ARG A 357 -0.31 -22.17 10.87
CA ARG A 357 0.53 -20.99 10.59
C ARG A 357 1.06 -21.08 9.14
N PRO A 358 0.20 -20.82 8.14
CA PRO A 358 0.53 -21.08 6.74
C PRO A 358 1.63 -20.18 6.17
N TYR A 359 1.90 -19.05 6.84
CA TYR A 359 2.89 -18.07 6.39
C TYR A 359 4.03 -17.96 7.40
N SER A 360 5.27 -17.93 6.89
CA SER A 360 6.47 -17.66 7.67
C SER A 360 6.59 -16.18 8.02
N CYS A 361 6.01 -15.30 7.18
CA CYS A 361 5.96 -13.86 7.42
C CYS A 361 4.82 -13.47 8.35
N LYS A 362 5.08 -12.53 9.27
CA LYS A 362 4.00 -11.84 10.02
C LYS A 362 3.28 -10.74 9.24
N LEU A 363 3.92 -10.13 8.23
CA LEU A 363 3.32 -9.05 7.39
C LEU A 363 2.01 -9.51 6.73
N GLN A 364 1.99 -10.75 6.28
CA GLN A 364 0.79 -11.35 5.70
C GLN A 364 -0.27 -11.61 6.79
N GLY A 365 0.14 -12.09 7.97
CA GLY A 365 -0.76 -12.27 9.11
C GLY A 365 -1.47 -10.98 9.56
N THR A 366 -0.80 -9.82 9.48
CA THR A 366 -1.41 -8.51 9.77
C THR A 366 -2.34 -8.02 8.67
N LEU A 367 -2.03 -8.27 7.39
CA LEU A 367 -2.95 -8.04 6.26
C LEU A 367 -4.22 -8.92 6.37
N GLY A 368 -4.07 -10.17 6.77
CA GLY A 368 -5.19 -11.09 7.03
C GLY A 368 -6.05 -10.67 8.24
N ALA A 369 -5.44 -10.08 9.27
CA ALA A 369 -6.17 -9.48 10.38
C ALA A 369 -6.92 -8.20 9.97
N ALA A 370 -6.36 -7.42 9.03
CA ALA A 370 -7.02 -6.24 8.47
C ALA A 370 -8.26 -6.56 7.61
N ALA A 371 -8.32 -7.75 7.01
CA ALA A 371 -9.52 -8.25 6.33
C ALA A 371 -10.68 -8.57 7.30
N GLY A 372 -10.40 -8.70 8.61
CA GLY A 372 -11.39 -8.77 9.67
C GLY A 372 -11.85 -7.38 10.08
N VAL A 373 -12.87 -6.84 9.39
CA VAL A 373 -13.44 -5.49 9.56
C VAL A 373 -13.76 -5.14 11.04
N THR A 374 -13.95 -6.12 11.92
CA THR A 374 -14.30 -5.91 13.32
C THR A 374 -13.13 -5.48 14.23
N ASP A 375 -11.89 -5.88 13.96
CA ASP A 375 -10.74 -5.52 14.82
C ASP A 375 -10.23 -4.10 14.49
N TRP A 376 -10.22 -3.73 13.22
CA TRP A 376 -9.76 -2.41 12.75
C TRP A 376 -10.59 -1.25 13.27
N ILE A 377 -11.93 -1.38 13.24
CA ILE A 377 -12.83 -0.35 13.75
C ILE A 377 -12.56 -0.09 15.24
N SER A 378 -12.28 -1.15 16.02
CA SER A 378 -12.01 -1.01 17.45
C SER A 378 -10.70 -0.28 17.73
N ARG A 379 -9.61 -0.63 17.03
CA ARG A 379 -8.28 -0.01 17.20
C ARG A 379 -8.23 1.42 16.70
N ALA A 380 -8.83 1.71 15.55
CA ALA A 380 -8.95 3.07 15.03
C ALA A 380 -9.79 3.96 15.95
N SER A 381 -10.86 3.43 16.56
CA SER A 381 -11.66 4.18 17.54
C SER A 381 -10.86 4.49 18.81
N VAL A 382 -10.09 3.52 19.32
CA VAL A 382 -9.21 3.73 20.49
C VAL A 382 -8.16 4.79 20.18
N LEU A 383 -7.50 4.71 19.02
CA LEU A 383 -6.52 5.71 18.61
C LEU A 383 -7.15 7.11 18.46
N ALA A 384 -8.33 7.22 17.86
CA ALA A 384 -9.06 8.48 17.73
C ALA A 384 -9.40 9.07 19.11
N VAL A 385 -9.86 8.26 20.06
CA VAL A 385 -10.12 8.70 21.43
C VAL A 385 -8.84 9.17 22.12
N MET A 386 -7.73 8.43 21.97
CA MET A 386 -6.43 8.82 22.53
C MET A 386 -5.93 10.14 21.94
N CYS A 387 -6.08 10.36 20.63
CA CYS A 387 -5.75 11.61 19.95
C CYS A 387 -6.57 12.81 20.47
N VAL A 388 -7.87 12.61 20.73
CA VAL A 388 -8.74 13.63 21.32
C VAL A 388 -8.32 13.95 22.75
N LEU A 389 -8.04 12.93 23.57
CA LEU A 389 -7.57 13.11 24.94
C LEU A 389 -6.21 13.82 24.99
N ALA A 390 -5.27 13.47 24.10
CA ALA A 390 -3.98 14.15 23.95
C ALA A 390 -4.16 15.65 23.67
N THR A 391 -5.00 15.96 22.69
CA THR A 391 -5.31 17.34 22.30
C THR A 391 -5.96 18.12 23.44
N LEU A 392 -6.87 17.50 24.20
CA LEU A 392 -7.50 18.13 25.37
C LEU A 392 -6.50 18.41 26.49
N THR A 393 -5.56 17.50 26.76
CA THR A 393 -4.55 17.71 27.79
C THR A 393 -3.62 18.89 27.47
N ASP A 394 -3.27 19.09 26.20
CA ASP A 394 -2.48 20.26 25.77
C ASP A 394 -3.31 21.55 25.82
N TYR A 395 -4.60 21.51 25.50
CA TYR A 395 -5.47 22.70 25.55
C TYR A 395 -5.58 23.30 26.97
N TYR A 396 -5.58 22.46 28.00
CA TYR A 396 -5.63 22.90 29.40
C TYR A 396 -4.24 23.09 30.03
N HIS A 397 -3.16 22.80 29.30
CA HIS A 397 -1.81 23.00 29.81
C HIS A 397 -1.47 24.49 29.91
N VAL A 398 -1.08 24.93 31.10
CA VAL A 398 -0.61 26.30 31.35
C VAL A 398 0.90 26.27 31.52
N SER A 399 1.62 26.92 30.62
CA SER A 399 3.07 27.04 30.67
C SER A 399 3.53 28.40 31.23
N HIS A 400 4.70 28.42 31.87
CA HIS A 400 5.29 29.62 32.46
C HIS A 400 6.75 29.81 31.99
N PRO A 401 6.98 30.00 30.68
CA PRO A 401 8.33 30.14 30.14
C PRO A 401 9.00 31.40 30.67
N ARG A 402 10.28 31.30 31.04
CA ARG A 402 11.10 32.45 31.46
C ARG A 402 12.09 32.76 30.37
N VAL A 403 11.88 33.90 29.72
CA VAL A 403 12.69 34.32 28.58
C VAL A 403 13.24 35.72 28.80
N SER A 404 14.51 35.89 28.44
CA SER A 404 15.23 37.16 28.42
C SER A 404 16.15 37.22 27.20
N VAL A 405 16.19 38.39 26.56
CA VAL A 405 17.12 38.70 25.48
C VAL A 405 17.78 40.03 25.79
N GLU A 406 19.10 40.06 25.71
CA GLU A 406 19.93 41.24 25.94
C GLU A 406 20.78 41.52 24.70
N TYR A 407 20.80 42.76 24.25
CA TYR A 407 21.64 43.20 23.14
C TYR A 407 23.05 43.51 23.65
N LEU A 408 24.04 42.75 23.17
CA LEU A 408 25.43 42.87 23.59
C LEU A 408 26.24 43.85 22.73
N GLY A 409 25.72 44.21 21.55
CA GLY A 409 26.37 45.15 20.64
C GLY A 409 26.36 44.70 19.18
N LEU A 410 27.01 45.52 18.36
CA LEU A 410 27.11 45.36 16.91
C LEU A 410 28.51 44.85 16.55
N GLU A 411 28.60 43.73 15.85
CA GLU A 411 29.86 43.19 15.30
C GLU A 411 30.25 43.88 13.99
N GLY A 412 29.25 44.29 13.21
CA GLY A 412 29.46 45.00 11.96
C GLY A 412 28.17 45.56 11.41
N LEU A 413 28.27 46.68 10.71
CA LEU A 413 27.22 47.25 9.88
C LEU A 413 27.90 47.70 8.60
N GLN A 414 27.52 47.08 7.48
CA GLN A 414 28.17 47.33 6.20
C GLN A 414 27.19 47.24 5.04
N ARG A 415 27.56 47.90 3.93
CA ARG A 415 26.83 47.85 2.68
C ARG A 415 27.27 46.63 1.90
N GLU A 416 26.34 45.75 1.57
CA GLU A 416 26.60 44.57 0.74
C GLU A 416 25.47 44.40 -0.26
N TYR A 417 25.81 44.20 -1.54
CA TYR A 417 24.85 43.87 -2.61
C TYR A 417 23.62 44.82 -2.68
N GLY A 418 23.81 46.11 -2.40
CA GLY A 418 22.74 47.11 -2.44
C GLY A 418 21.82 47.15 -1.21
N SER A 419 22.22 46.50 -0.11
CA SER A 419 21.48 46.46 1.17
C SER A 419 22.40 46.80 2.34
N ASP A 420 21.88 47.41 3.40
CA ASP A 420 22.55 47.48 4.70
C ASP A 420 22.41 46.11 5.39
N ARG A 421 23.53 45.57 5.90
CA ARG A 421 23.56 44.34 6.71
C ARG A 421 24.15 44.63 8.08
N ALA A 422 23.39 44.35 9.14
CA ALA A 422 23.78 44.53 10.53
C ALA A 422 24.02 43.18 11.19
N TYR A 423 25.21 42.95 11.75
CA TYR A 423 25.58 41.76 12.49
C TYR A 423 25.50 42.07 13.98
N ILE A 424 24.40 41.69 14.63
CA ILE A 424 24.16 41.95 16.05
C ILE A 424 24.57 40.75 16.92
N ARG A 425 25.06 41.02 18.13
CA ARG A 425 25.27 40.02 19.18
C ARG A 425 24.16 40.10 20.21
N LEU A 426 23.60 38.93 20.53
CA LEU A 426 22.53 38.76 21.50
C LEU A 426 22.96 37.78 22.59
N LYS A 427 22.53 38.04 23.82
CA LYS A 427 22.51 37.05 24.89
C LYS A 427 21.09 36.57 25.06
N ILE A 428 20.88 35.27 24.96
CA ILE A 428 19.56 34.63 25.08
C ILE A 428 19.59 33.68 26.28
N ASP A 429 18.73 33.95 27.27
CA ASP A 429 18.46 33.01 28.36
C ASP A 429 16.96 32.71 28.37
N ALA A 430 16.62 31.50 27.91
CA ALA A 430 15.26 31.06 27.69
C ALA A 430 15.04 29.67 28.32
N ASP A 431 14.31 29.64 29.43
CA ASP A 431 13.79 28.43 30.05
C ASP A 431 12.40 28.12 29.49
N LEU A 432 12.36 27.22 28.51
CA LEU A 432 11.15 26.76 27.83
C LEU A 432 10.67 25.40 28.35
N ARG A 433 11.28 24.86 29.41
CA ARG A 433 10.95 23.51 29.93
C ARG A 433 9.50 23.36 30.35
N SER A 434 8.87 24.45 30.81
CA SER A 434 7.45 24.46 31.19
C SER A 434 6.50 24.28 30.00
N VAL A 435 7.01 24.48 28.78
CA VAL A 435 6.22 24.38 27.55
C VAL A 435 6.07 22.93 27.09
N PHE A 436 7.01 22.05 27.47
CA PHE A 436 6.98 20.64 27.14
C PHE A 436 5.92 19.87 27.94
N THR A 437 5.00 19.26 27.20
CA THR A 437 4.06 18.23 27.66
C THR A 437 4.50 16.85 27.15
N TRP A 438 3.77 15.81 27.51
CA TRP A 438 3.97 14.46 26.99
C TRP A 438 3.62 14.33 25.50
N ASN A 439 2.82 15.27 24.95
CA ASN A 439 2.41 15.29 23.55
C ASN A 439 3.26 16.25 22.70
N THR A 440 4.33 16.85 23.25
CA THR A 440 5.22 17.74 22.51
C THR A 440 6.21 16.94 21.66
N LYS A 441 6.17 17.12 20.33
CA LYS A 441 7.13 16.54 19.39
C LYS A 441 8.42 17.36 19.33
N GLN A 442 8.30 18.68 19.16
CA GLN A 442 9.42 19.59 19.13
C GLN A 442 9.00 21.03 19.41
N VAL A 443 9.94 21.85 19.88
CA VAL A 443 9.80 23.30 20.03
C VAL A 443 10.78 24.00 19.11
N PHE A 444 10.26 24.81 18.18
CA PHE A 444 11.06 25.67 17.33
C PHE A 444 11.16 27.06 17.95
N ALA A 445 12.32 27.38 18.54
CA ALA A 445 12.59 28.66 19.15
C ALA A 445 13.40 29.54 18.19
N TYR A 446 12.95 30.76 17.94
CA TYR A 446 13.65 31.70 17.07
C TYR A 446 13.51 33.15 17.54
N ALA A 447 14.58 33.91 17.37
CA ALA A 447 14.61 35.34 17.64
C ALA A 447 14.47 36.09 16.32
N LYS A 448 13.50 37.00 16.25
CA LYS A 448 13.30 37.90 15.11
C LYS A 448 13.49 39.36 15.51
N THR A 449 14.17 40.13 14.66
CA THR A 449 14.25 41.58 14.78
C THR A 449 13.04 42.21 14.09
N GLN A 450 12.52 43.30 14.66
CA GLN A 450 11.49 44.13 14.05
C GLN A 450 11.96 45.58 14.01
N PHE A 451 11.86 46.22 12.85
CA PHE A 451 12.30 47.60 12.63
C PHE A 451 11.45 48.30 11.55
N GLU A 452 11.48 49.63 11.57
CA GLU A 452 10.70 50.48 10.66
C GLU A 452 11.62 51.30 9.75
N THR A 453 11.28 51.39 8.48
CA THR A 453 11.96 52.24 7.49
C THR A 453 10.95 53.17 6.83
N ASP A 454 11.44 54.22 6.18
CA ASP A 454 10.58 55.22 5.53
C ASP A 454 9.76 54.61 4.37
N ARG A 455 10.20 53.45 3.85
CA ARG A 455 9.49 52.67 2.82
C ARG A 455 8.54 51.62 3.39
N ASN A 456 8.91 50.99 4.51
CA ASN A 456 8.16 49.88 5.11
C ASN A 456 7.93 50.12 6.61
N GLN A 457 6.65 50.21 6.98
CA GLN A 457 6.22 50.41 8.38
C GLN A 457 6.40 49.15 9.26
N ARG A 458 6.76 47.99 8.69
CA ARG A 458 7.07 46.77 9.44
C ARG A 458 8.02 45.89 8.64
N ASN A 459 9.25 45.74 9.12
CA ASN A 459 10.21 44.77 8.61
C ASN A 459 10.53 43.76 9.71
N GLU A 460 10.47 42.47 9.40
CA GLU A 460 10.80 41.39 10.33
C GLU A 460 11.88 40.48 9.73
N MET A 461 12.89 40.14 10.52
CA MET A 461 13.95 39.23 10.09
C MET A 461 14.32 38.29 11.23
N VAL A 462 14.34 36.99 10.98
CA VAL A 462 14.90 36.04 11.95
C VAL A 462 16.41 36.29 12.03
N VAL A 463 17.00 36.20 13.22
CA VAL A 463 18.45 36.39 13.45
C VAL A 463 19.11 35.21 14.15
N TRP A 464 18.29 34.34 14.74
CA TRP A 464 18.72 33.10 15.40
C TRP A 464 17.54 32.14 15.47
N SER A 465 17.79 30.84 15.32
CA SER A 465 16.80 29.79 15.54
C SER A 465 17.44 28.52 16.11
N SER A 466 16.63 27.68 16.74
CA SER A 466 17.01 26.37 17.25
C SER A 466 15.77 25.48 17.34
N ILE A 467 15.94 24.20 17.00
CA ILE A 467 14.93 23.17 17.18
C ILE A 467 15.32 22.39 18.44
N VAL A 468 14.41 22.34 19.41
CA VAL A 468 14.57 21.57 20.64
C VAL A 468 13.58 20.41 20.61
N THR A 469 14.07 19.18 20.59
CA THR A 469 13.25 17.97 20.64
C THR A 469 13.05 17.44 22.05
N ASP A 470 13.98 17.76 22.98
CA ASP A 470 14.01 17.20 24.33
C ASP A 470 13.79 18.26 25.43
N LYS A 471 12.95 17.92 26.42
CA LYS A 471 12.66 18.80 27.58
C LYS A 471 13.90 19.16 28.38
N LYS A 472 14.88 18.27 28.50
CA LYS A 472 16.14 18.53 29.24
C LYS A 472 16.97 19.64 28.59
N ASP A 473 16.88 19.79 27.27
CA ASP A 473 17.66 20.73 26.46
C ASP A 473 16.90 22.04 26.19
N ALA A 474 15.64 22.12 26.63
CA ALA A 474 14.78 23.30 26.51
C ALA A 474 15.15 24.47 27.44
N TRP A 475 16.32 24.42 28.08
CA TRP A 475 16.91 25.58 28.75
C TRP A 475 18.09 26.12 27.94
N LEU A 476 17.76 27.08 27.08
CA LEU A 476 18.69 27.70 26.15
C LEU A 476 19.47 28.81 26.86
N ARG A 477 20.74 28.54 27.18
CA ARG A 477 21.66 29.50 27.80
C ARG A 477 22.77 29.86 26.83
N LEU A 478 22.57 30.95 26.11
CA LEU A 478 23.43 31.41 25.03
C LEU A 478 24.03 32.76 25.45
N PRO A 479 25.22 32.78 26.09
CA PRO A 479 25.81 34.00 26.66
C PRO A 479 26.25 35.01 25.61
N SER A 480 26.53 34.56 24.38
CA SER A 480 26.82 35.39 23.21
C SER A 480 26.50 34.61 21.94
N VAL A 481 25.43 35.00 21.25
CA VAL A 481 25.03 34.48 19.94
C VAL A 481 25.21 35.59 18.91
N SER A 482 26.03 35.28 17.92
CA SER A 482 26.13 36.04 16.67
C SER A 482 25.15 35.46 15.66
N GLN A 483 24.77 36.24 14.65
CA GLN A 483 23.82 35.79 13.62
C GLN A 483 24.25 34.48 12.96
N GLN A 484 23.31 33.56 12.82
CA GLN A 484 23.52 32.29 12.11
C GLN A 484 23.15 32.43 10.63
N TYR A 485 24.04 32.01 9.74
CA TYR A 485 23.76 31.92 8.30
C TYR A 485 22.55 30.99 8.05
N PRO A 486 21.60 31.32 7.17
CA PRO A 486 21.57 32.45 6.21
C PRO A 486 20.86 33.72 6.71
N TYR A 487 20.56 33.84 8.01
CA TYR A 487 19.67 34.86 8.56
C TYR A 487 20.41 36.17 8.89
N VAL A 488 20.53 37.06 7.90
CA VAL A 488 21.20 38.37 8.08
C VAL A 488 20.18 39.49 8.25
N PHE A 489 20.27 40.23 9.36
CA PHE A 489 19.48 41.44 9.59
C PHE A 489 19.82 42.45 8.49
N SER A 490 18.93 42.58 7.53
CA SER A 490 19.14 43.31 6.29
C SER A 490 17.96 44.22 5.96
N ASP A 491 18.27 45.37 5.37
CA ASP A 491 17.31 46.29 4.76
C ASP A 491 17.62 46.43 3.27
N GLN A 492 16.60 46.36 2.41
CA GLN A 492 16.74 46.59 0.97
C GLN A 492 16.84 48.10 0.67
N GLY A 493 17.89 48.70 1.24
CA GLY A 493 18.14 50.13 1.33
C GLY A 493 19.34 50.41 2.23
N TYR A 494 19.55 51.69 2.56
CA TYR A 494 20.63 52.13 3.46
C TYR A 494 20.07 52.74 4.76
N GLY A 495 18.93 52.20 5.20
CA GLY A 495 18.06 52.78 6.20
C GLY A 495 18.26 52.25 7.61
N LEU A 496 19.19 51.31 7.87
CA LEU A 496 19.35 50.70 9.20
C LEU A 496 20.05 51.61 10.21
N ARG A 497 20.88 52.55 9.74
CA ARG A 497 21.66 53.46 10.60
C ARG A 497 20.76 54.29 11.51
N GLY A 498 21.06 54.29 12.81
CA GLY A 498 20.32 55.06 13.82
C GLY A 498 18.87 54.60 14.04
N LYS A 499 18.42 53.49 13.44
CA LYS A 499 17.06 52.99 13.64
C LYS A 499 16.93 52.20 14.92
N ALA A 500 15.78 52.37 15.56
CA ALA A 500 15.36 51.54 16.67
C ALA A 500 14.89 50.17 16.13
N PHE A 501 15.26 49.11 16.83
CA PHE A 501 14.80 47.75 16.57
C PHE A 501 14.45 47.04 17.86
N ASN A 502 13.48 46.14 17.78
CA ASN A 502 13.09 45.24 18.85
C ASN A 502 13.53 43.81 18.48
N VAL A 503 13.83 42.99 19.47
CA VAL A 503 14.01 41.55 19.28
C VAL A 503 12.84 40.82 19.93
N THR A 504 12.12 40.01 19.17
CA THR A 504 11.06 39.14 19.68
C THR A 504 11.56 37.71 19.65
N LEU A 505 11.64 37.08 20.82
CA LEU A 505 11.85 35.64 20.93
C LEU A 505 10.49 34.95 20.82
N VAL A 506 10.36 34.04 19.86
CA VAL A 506 9.17 33.23 19.60
C VAL A 506 9.53 31.76 19.84
N TRP A 507 8.60 31.00 20.41
CA TRP A 507 8.71 29.56 20.54
C TRP A 507 7.43 28.90 20.04
N ASP A 508 7.56 28.13 18.95
CA ASP A 508 6.47 27.39 18.33
C ASP A 508 6.51 25.94 18.81
N VAL A 509 5.41 25.49 19.41
CA VAL A 509 5.28 24.14 19.97
C VAL A 509 4.53 23.28 18.99
N GLN A 510 5.20 22.23 18.52
CA GLN A 510 4.61 21.26 17.62
C GLN A 510 4.26 19.99 18.41
N PRO A 511 2.97 19.67 18.57
CA PRO A 511 2.58 18.42 19.19
C PRO A 511 2.69 17.24 18.20
N PHE A 512 2.71 16.01 18.71
CA PHE A 512 2.54 14.82 17.86
C PHE A 512 1.14 14.77 17.25
N VAL A 513 0.12 15.20 18.00
CA VAL A 513 -1.27 15.28 17.57
C VAL A 513 -1.89 16.59 18.07
N GLY A 514 -2.57 17.33 17.20
CA GLY A 514 -3.27 18.57 17.57
C GLY A 514 -2.75 19.80 16.83
N ARG A 515 -3.09 21.00 17.33
CA ARG A 515 -2.71 22.27 16.71
C ARG A 515 -1.38 22.79 17.23
N ILE A 516 -0.59 23.37 16.34
CA ILE A 516 0.60 24.14 16.70
C ILE A 516 0.16 25.40 17.46
N TYR A 517 0.89 25.73 18.53
CA TYR A 517 0.70 26.98 19.26
C TYR A 517 2.03 27.67 19.52
N SER A 518 1.97 28.99 19.65
CA SER A 518 3.16 29.84 19.71
C SER A 518 3.10 30.77 20.92
N GLY A 519 4.22 30.96 21.60
CA GLY A 519 4.41 32.05 22.55
C GLY A 519 5.49 33.01 22.06
N ALA A 520 5.37 34.29 22.42
CA ALA A 520 6.33 35.31 22.02
C ALA A 520 6.54 36.34 23.12
N LYS A 521 7.76 36.89 23.20
CA LYS A 521 8.08 38.04 24.05
C LYS A 521 9.08 38.95 23.37
N SER A 522 8.77 40.25 23.35
CA SER A 522 9.58 41.29 22.75
C SER A 522 10.46 42.00 23.78
N PHE A 523 11.67 42.37 23.36
CA PHE A 523 12.71 43.04 24.14
C PHE A 523 13.29 44.20 23.32
N GLY A 524 13.79 45.22 24.01
CA GLY A 524 14.22 46.49 23.41
C GLY A 524 13.28 47.65 23.80
N PRO A 525 13.25 48.75 23.03
CA PRO A 525 14.02 48.99 21.80
C PRO A 525 15.51 49.19 22.05
N TRP A 526 16.32 48.77 21.09
CA TRP A 526 17.73 49.15 20.97
C TRP A 526 17.96 49.94 19.68
N THR A 527 19.04 50.70 19.62
CA THR A 527 19.36 51.54 18.47
C THR A 527 20.58 51.00 17.74
N ILE A 528 20.48 50.88 16.42
CA ILE A 528 21.61 50.54 15.55
C ILE A 528 22.57 51.72 15.46
N SER A 529 23.88 51.45 15.37
CA SER A 529 24.92 52.46 15.17
C SER A 529 24.58 53.41 14.00
N GLU A 530 24.87 54.70 14.18
CA GLU A 530 24.77 55.69 13.09
C GLU A 530 25.91 55.53 12.06
N ASP A 531 27.04 54.98 12.50
CA ASP A 531 28.23 54.76 11.68
C ASP A 531 28.31 53.32 11.18
N TYR A 532 28.81 53.15 9.95
CA TYR A 532 29.18 51.84 9.42
C TYR A 532 30.38 51.28 10.19
N VAL A 533 30.26 50.03 10.64
CA VAL A 533 31.29 49.32 11.39
C VAL A 533 31.76 48.14 10.56
N THR A 534 33.03 48.11 10.19
CA THR A 534 33.58 46.98 9.43
C THR A 534 33.54 45.72 10.28
N LEU A 535 32.95 44.65 9.74
CA LEU A 535 32.89 43.36 10.43
C LEU A 535 34.32 42.83 10.63
N GLU A 536 34.78 42.78 11.88
CA GLU A 536 36.04 42.10 12.19
C GLU A 536 35.85 40.60 12.01
N ARG A 537 36.50 40.01 11.00
CA ARG A 537 36.56 38.54 10.86
C ARG A 537 37.30 37.99 12.08
N SER A 538 36.57 37.49 13.06
CA SER A 538 37.10 36.63 14.11
C SER A 538 37.92 35.51 13.44
N LYS A 539 39.22 35.46 13.75
CA LYS A 539 40.05 34.29 13.45
C LYS A 539 39.42 33.12 14.21
N ARG A 540 38.98 32.11 13.46
CA ARG A 540 38.35 30.87 13.95
C ARG A 540 39.04 30.28 15.16
#